data_AF-W6NHJ5-F1
#
_entry.id   AF-W6NHJ5-F1
#
_cell.length_a   1.000
_cell.length_b   1.000
_cell.length_c   1.000
_cell.angle_alpha   90.00
_cell.angle_beta   90.00
_cell.angle_gamma   90.00
#
_symmetry.space_group_name_H-M   'P 1'
#
loop_
_entity.id
_entity.type
_entity.pdbx_description
1 polymer ?
#
loop_
_entity_poly.entity_id
_entity_poly.type
_entity_poly.pdbx_seq_one_letter_code
_entity_poly.pdbx_strand_id
1 'polypeptide(L)'
;FIAASDKVWFLLELYSFIDYCTIPPSFVAIYLQRNWLGFRFLRALRLMTVPDILQYLNILKTSSSIRLTQLVTIFVSVCLTGAGGVHLFENSGDFFKGFINPHRITYADCVYFLLVTMSTVGYGDIYCTTLCGRIFMVFFILGGLAMFASYVPEIADLIGNRQKYGGEYKGEHGKKHIVVCGHITYDSVSHFLQDFLHEDRDDVDVEVVFLHRVVPDLELEGLFKRHFTKVEFFTGTVMDSLDLSRVKVSDADACLVLANKYSTNPDAEDAANIMRVISIKNYSSDIRVIVQLMQYHNKAYLLNIPSWDWRRGDDVICLAELKLGFIAQSCLAPGFSTMMANLFAMRSFKTSPHTPSWLNDYLRGAGMEMYTEKLSQAFVGMSFPEAADLLFTRLGLLLLAIELKDEENRECNIAINPGPACVIQPQTQGFFIAQSADEVKR
;
A
#
# COMPACT_ATOMS: atom_id res chain seq x y z
N PHE A 1 25.93 28.77 32.46
CA PHE A 1 27.04 29.73 32.62
C PHE A 1 28.42 29.10 32.40
N ILE A 2 28.88 28.12 33.19
CA ILE A 2 30.25 27.56 33.07
C ILE A 2 30.51 26.96 31.68
N ALA A 3 29.55 26.19 31.14
CA ALA A 3 29.67 25.54 29.83
C ALA A 3 29.54 26.47 28.60
N ALA A 4 29.13 27.73 28.77
CA ALA A 4 28.95 28.65 27.64
C ALA A 4 30.29 29.16 27.11
N SER A 5 30.47 29.18 25.78
CA SER A 5 31.65 29.72 25.11
C SER A 5 31.72 31.25 25.23
N ASP A 6 30.61 31.94 24.97
CA ASP A 6 30.46 33.37 25.19
C ASP A 6 29.59 33.63 26.44
N LYS A 7 30.18 34.29 27.44
CA LYS A 7 29.50 34.60 28.70
C LYS A 7 28.49 35.73 28.54
N VAL A 8 28.74 36.71 27.69
CA VAL A 8 27.85 37.86 27.51
C VAL A 8 26.61 37.43 26.75
N TRP A 9 26.78 36.64 25.70
CA TRP A 9 25.66 36.09 24.94
C TRP A 9 24.75 35.22 25.80
N PHE A 10 25.34 34.33 26.62
CA PHE A 10 24.59 33.49 27.56
C PHE A 10 23.73 34.31 28.52
N LEU A 11 24.20 35.48 28.99
CA LEU A 11 23.42 36.34 29.88
C LEU A 11 22.19 36.97 29.19
N LEU A 12 22.22 37.12 27.86
CA LEU A 12 21.15 37.70 27.03
C LEU A 12 20.22 36.64 26.42
N GLU A 13 20.49 35.34 26.60
CA GLU A 13 19.62 34.27 26.14
C GLU A 13 18.24 34.30 26.83
N LEU A 14 17.21 33.93 26.07
CA LEU A 14 15.82 33.89 26.56
C LEU A 14 15.66 33.04 27.83
N TYR A 15 16.36 31.91 27.91
CA TYR A 15 16.32 31.02 29.07
C TYR A 15 16.95 31.65 30.32
N SER A 16 18.04 32.39 30.16
CA SER A 16 18.65 33.16 31.25
C SER A 16 17.70 34.27 31.74
N PHE A 17 16.96 34.92 30.84
CA PHE A 17 15.95 35.90 31.22
C PHE A 17 14.79 35.29 32.04
N ILE A 18 14.31 34.11 31.63
CA ILE A 18 13.30 33.35 32.40
C ILE A 18 13.82 33.05 33.82
N ASP A 19 15.09 32.69 33.95
CA ASP A 19 15.71 32.40 35.24
C ASP A 19 15.81 33.64 36.13
N TYR A 20 16.16 34.80 35.57
CA TYR A 20 16.17 36.08 36.30
C TYR A 20 14.79 36.51 36.78
N CYS A 21 13.74 36.24 36.02
CA CYS A 21 12.37 36.60 36.41
C CYS A 21 11.75 35.61 37.41
N THR A 22 12.28 34.39 37.53
CA THR A 22 11.62 33.32 38.31
C THR A 22 12.39 32.89 39.56
N ILE A 23 13.72 32.97 39.57
CA ILE A 23 14.57 32.48 40.67
C ILE A 23 14.73 33.55 41.78
N PRO A 24 15.21 34.78 41.52
CA PRO A 24 15.37 35.80 42.57
C PRO A 24 14.07 36.12 43.34
N PRO A 25 12.90 36.32 42.70
CA PRO A 25 11.66 36.57 43.43
C PRO A 25 11.25 35.43 44.36
N SER A 26 11.68 34.20 44.08
CA SER A 26 11.40 33.06 44.95
C SER A 26 12.21 33.08 46.25
N PHE A 27 13.47 33.51 46.20
CA PHE A 27 14.28 33.73 47.40
C PHE A 27 13.77 34.93 48.22
N VAL A 28 13.39 36.01 47.54
CA VAL A 28 12.79 37.19 48.19
C VAL A 28 11.47 36.84 48.87
N ALA A 29 10.64 35.98 48.27
CA ALA A 29 9.40 35.52 48.88
C ALA A 29 9.62 34.75 50.19
N ILE A 30 10.69 33.94 50.26
CA ILE A 30 11.08 33.21 51.49
C ILE A 30 11.58 34.20 52.55
N TYR A 31 12.41 35.17 52.15
CA TYR A 31 12.96 36.18 53.05
C TYR A 31 11.88 37.08 53.65
N LEU A 32 10.92 37.52 52.83
CA LEU A 32 9.80 38.39 53.25
C LEU A 32 8.59 37.62 53.81
N GLN A 33 8.64 36.27 53.84
CA GLN A 33 7.52 35.41 54.25
C GLN A 33 6.19 35.74 53.54
N ARG A 34 6.26 36.20 52.28
CA ARG A 34 5.09 36.60 51.48
C ARG A 34 5.19 36.02 50.07
N ASN A 35 4.18 35.26 49.69
CA ASN A 35 4.08 34.70 48.34
C ASN A 35 3.57 35.74 47.34
N TRP A 36 4.33 35.93 46.27
CA TRP A 36 3.92 36.71 45.10
C TRP A 36 3.93 35.81 43.86
N LEU A 37 2.80 35.79 43.14
CA LEU A 37 2.62 35.00 41.91
C LEU A 37 3.44 35.58 40.75
N GLY A 38 3.46 36.91 40.60
CA GLY A 38 4.32 37.66 39.67
C GLY A 38 4.53 36.99 38.30
N PHE A 39 5.79 36.89 37.89
CA PHE A 39 6.21 36.32 36.60
C PHE A 39 6.45 34.80 36.63
N ARG A 40 5.88 34.06 37.59
CA ARG A 40 6.09 32.59 37.67
C ARG A 40 5.60 31.83 36.43
N PHE A 41 4.64 32.38 35.70
CA PHE A 41 4.13 31.78 34.46
C PHE A 41 5.17 31.69 33.34
N LEU A 42 6.24 32.51 33.37
CA LEU A 42 7.34 32.42 32.41
C LEU A 42 8.07 31.06 32.46
N ARG A 43 7.91 30.28 33.55
CA ARG A 43 8.41 28.91 33.62
C ARG A 43 7.82 28.00 32.53
N ALA A 44 6.62 28.32 32.02
CA ALA A 44 6.00 27.56 30.94
C ALA A 44 6.80 27.60 29.63
N LEU A 45 7.57 28.68 29.38
CA LEU A 45 8.47 28.78 28.23
C LEU A 45 9.60 27.73 28.25
N ARG A 46 9.92 27.15 29.41
CA ARG A 46 10.88 26.04 29.49
C ARG A 46 10.37 24.77 28.81
N LEU A 47 9.07 24.65 28.50
CA LEU A 47 8.58 23.52 27.70
C LEU A 47 9.19 23.49 26.30
N MET A 48 9.70 24.62 25.78
CA MET A 48 10.38 24.69 24.49
C MET A 48 11.68 23.86 24.42
N THR A 49 12.29 23.50 25.55
CA THR A 49 13.52 22.66 25.58
C THR A 49 13.22 21.16 25.60
N VAL A 50 11.96 20.76 25.77
CA VAL A 50 11.56 19.34 25.80
C VAL A 50 11.96 18.59 24.53
N PRO A 51 11.81 19.12 23.31
CA PRO A 51 12.26 18.43 22.10
C PRO A 51 13.77 18.13 22.12
N ASP A 52 14.58 19.09 22.55
CA ASP A 52 16.04 18.93 22.64
C ASP A 52 16.43 17.88 23.68
N ILE A 53 15.77 17.89 24.84
CA ILE A 53 15.96 16.89 25.90
C ILE A 53 15.60 15.49 25.37
N LEU A 54 14.46 15.35 24.70
CA LEU A 54 14.03 14.06 24.12
C LEU A 54 14.96 13.57 23.00
N GLN A 55 15.59 14.50 22.27
CA GLN A 55 16.62 14.19 21.29
C GLN A 55 17.92 13.72 21.97
N TYR A 56 18.37 14.41 23.03
CA TYR A 56 19.54 13.98 23.82
C TYR A 56 19.33 12.61 24.46
N LEU A 57 18.10 12.28 24.85
CA LEU A 57 17.73 10.96 25.40
C LEU A 57 17.53 9.87 24.32
N ASN A 58 17.76 10.17 23.03
CA ASN A 58 17.57 9.26 21.90
C ASN A 58 16.15 8.66 21.78
N ILE A 59 15.12 9.34 22.32
CA ILE A 59 13.72 8.93 22.21
C ILE A 59 13.15 9.33 20.85
N LEU A 60 13.41 10.57 20.42
CA LEU A 60 12.98 11.08 19.12
C LEU A 60 14.05 10.82 18.07
N LYS A 61 13.75 9.93 17.11
CA LYS A 61 14.70 9.53 16.06
C LYS A 61 14.33 10.06 14.67
N THR A 62 13.05 10.30 14.39
CA THR A 62 12.60 10.74 13.06
C THR A 62 12.47 12.25 12.97
N SER A 63 12.80 12.83 11.82
CA SER A 63 12.67 14.27 11.56
C SER A 63 11.22 14.75 11.77
N SER A 64 10.23 13.97 11.31
CA SER A 64 8.81 14.25 11.50
C SER A 64 8.41 14.28 12.97
N SER A 65 8.88 13.31 13.79
CA SER A 65 8.58 13.29 15.23
C SER A 65 9.23 14.45 15.99
N ILE A 66 10.45 14.85 15.59
CA ILE A 66 11.15 15.99 16.18
C ILE A 66 10.39 17.28 15.87
N ARG A 67 10.06 17.51 14.59
CA ARG A 67 9.31 18.68 14.14
C ARG A 67 7.94 18.77 14.80
N LEU A 68 7.20 17.67 14.88
CA LEU A 68 5.90 17.61 15.54
C LEU A 68 6.01 18.00 17.02
N THR A 69 6.97 17.43 17.74
CA THR A 69 7.18 17.72 19.17
C THR A 69 7.59 19.18 19.37
N GLN A 70 8.43 19.74 18.49
CA GLN A 70 8.80 21.16 18.51
C GLN A 70 7.58 22.08 18.34
N LEU A 71 6.74 21.83 17.32
CA LEU A 71 5.55 22.65 17.07
C LEU A 71 4.57 22.59 18.25
N VAL A 72 4.30 21.40 18.78
CA VAL A 72 3.37 21.20 19.91
C VAL A 72 3.89 21.88 21.18
N THR A 73 5.17 21.72 21.49
CA THR A 73 5.77 22.31 22.71
C THR A 73 5.84 23.84 22.61
N ILE A 74 6.18 24.41 21.45
CA ILE A 74 6.14 25.86 21.23
C ILE A 74 4.71 26.38 21.37
N PHE A 75 3.74 25.76 20.69
CA PHE A 75 2.34 26.18 20.76
C PHE A 75 1.82 26.20 22.20
N VAL A 76 1.98 25.09 22.93
CA VAL A 76 1.52 24.96 24.33
C VAL A 76 2.24 25.96 25.23
N SER A 77 3.56 26.13 25.09
CA SER A 77 4.35 27.05 25.93
C SER A 77 3.93 28.51 25.76
N VAL A 78 3.65 28.95 24.52
CA VAL A 78 3.19 30.31 24.21
C VAL A 78 1.77 30.53 24.72
N CYS A 79 0.87 29.54 24.55
CA CYS A 79 -0.49 29.60 25.08
C CYS A 79 -0.50 29.77 26.61
N LEU A 80 0.24 28.93 27.33
CA LEU A 80 0.33 28.97 28.79
C LEU A 80 0.97 30.26 29.31
N THR A 81 1.99 30.76 28.60
CA THR A 81 2.67 32.01 28.96
C THR A 81 1.76 33.22 28.71
N GLY A 82 1.07 33.24 27.58
CA GLY A 82 0.05 34.25 27.28
C GLY A 82 -1.04 34.27 28.35
N ALA A 83 -1.52 33.09 28.76
CA ALA A 83 -2.60 32.97 29.75
C ALA A 83 -2.13 33.51 31.11
N GLY A 84 -0.85 33.30 31.44
CA GLY A 84 -0.21 33.87 32.61
C GLY A 84 -0.10 35.40 32.54
N GLY A 85 0.17 35.95 31.36
CA GLY A 85 0.16 37.40 31.10
C GLY A 85 -1.22 38.01 31.34
N VAL A 86 -2.26 37.44 30.74
CA VAL A 86 -3.66 37.88 30.95
C VAL A 86 -4.05 37.76 32.42
N HIS A 87 -3.75 36.62 33.04
CA HIS A 87 -4.02 36.39 34.46
C HIS A 87 -3.32 37.41 35.37
N LEU A 88 -2.07 37.79 35.05
CA LEU A 88 -1.36 38.81 35.82
C LEU A 88 -2.00 40.19 35.65
N PHE A 89 -2.30 40.60 34.42
CA PHE A 89 -2.84 41.94 34.15
C PHE A 89 -4.28 42.12 34.66
N GLU A 90 -5.17 41.15 34.45
CA GLU A 90 -6.57 41.25 34.90
C GLU A 90 -6.69 41.18 36.43
N ASN A 91 -5.93 40.30 37.10
CA ASN A 91 -6.00 40.18 38.56
C ASN A 91 -5.29 41.31 39.30
N SER A 92 -4.26 41.91 38.71
CA SER A 92 -3.54 43.05 39.32
C SER A 92 -4.32 44.35 39.12
N GLY A 93 -4.99 44.53 37.98
CA GLY A 93 -5.65 45.77 37.60
C GLY A 93 -4.69 46.81 37.00
N ASP A 94 -5.25 47.94 36.54
CA ASP A 94 -4.49 49.00 35.87
C ASP A 94 -3.67 49.85 36.87
N PHE A 95 -2.34 49.93 36.65
CA PHE A 95 -1.45 50.80 37.43
C PHE A 95 -1.87 52.28 37.36
N PHE A 96 -2.30 52.76 36.19
CA PHE A 96 -2.70 54.16 35.97
C PHE A 96 -3.95 54.58 36.73
N LYS A 97 -4.78 53.62 37.15
CA LYS A 97 -6.00 53.86 37.95
C LYS A 97 -5.82 53.44 39.40
N GLY A 98 -4.58 53.33 39.89
CA GLY A 98 -4.30 52.94 41.27
C GLY A 98 -4.77 51.53 41.65
N PHE A 99 -4.85 50.61 40.68
CA PHE A 99 -5.29 49.21 40.86
C PHE A 99 -6.75 49.05 41.34
N ILE A 100 -7.62 50.02 41.02
CA ILE A 100 -9.02 50.03 41.49
C ILE A 100 -9.93 49.02 40.75
N ASN A 101 -9.54 48.55 39.56
CA ASN A 101 -10.36 47.66 38.71
C ASN A 101 -9.74 46.25 38.53
N PRO A 102 -9.68 45.40 39.57
CA PRO A 102 -9.28 44.02 39.41
C PRO A 102 -10.44 43.16 38.88
N HIS A 103 -10.20 42.44 37.79
CA HIS A 103 -11.13 41.44 37.28
C HIS A 103 -10.58 40.07 37.63
N ARG A 104 -11.22 39.40 38.60
CA ARG A 104 -10.73 38.15 39.16
C ARG A 104 -11.08 36.97 38.25
N ILE A 105 -10.12 36.55 37.43
CA ILE A 105 -10.24 35.43 36.51
C ILE A 105 -9.27 34.33 36.95
N THR A 106 -9.71 33.07 36.94
CA THR A 106 -8.83 31.95 37.24
C THR A 106 -7.85 31.69 36.10
N TYR A 107 -6.69 31.09 36.38
CA TYR A 107 -5.72 30.79 35.33
C TYR A 107 -6.28 29.85 34.25
N ALA A 108 -7.14 28.90 34.62
CA ALA A 108 -7.78 27.98 33.68
C ALA A 108 -8.73 28.73 32.72
N ASP A 109 -9.51 29.67 33.24
CA ASP A 109 -10.38 30.53 32.45
C ASP A 109 -9.58 31.42 31.49
N CYS A 110 -8.39 31.89 31.89
CA CYS A 110 -7.48 32.61 30.99
C CYS A 110 -6.93 31.72 29.86
N VAL A 111 -6.64 30.44 30.13
CA VAL A 111 -6.23 29.49 29.08
C VAL A 111 -7.36 29.25 28.09
N TYR A 112 -8.57 29.03 28.60
CA TYR A 112 -9.78 28.89 27.76
C TYR A 112 -9.99 30.13 26.89
N PHE A 113 -9.98 31.32 27.49
CA PHE A 113 -10.13 32.60 26.79
C PHE A 113 -9.10 32.76 25.67
N LEU A 114 -7.83 32.45 25.93
CA LEU A 114 -6.80 32.55 24.90
C LEU A 114 -6.95 31.54 23.77
N LEU A 115 -7.28 30.29 24.07
CA LEU A 115 -7.51 29.27 23.04
C LEU A 115 -8.66 29.69 22.12
N VAL A 116 -9.78 30.14 22.68
CA VAL A 116 -10.96 30.65 21.95
C VAL A 116 -10.62 31.87 21.10
N THR A 117 -9.74 32.74 21.61
CA THR A 117 -9.33 33.94 20.89
C THR A 117 -8.36 33.62 19.76
N MET A 118 -7.38 32.74 19.99
CA MET A 118 -6.42 32.29 18.96
C MET A 118 -7.08 31.50 17.84
N SER A 119 -8.13 30.73 18.14
CA SER A 119 -8.93 30.02 17.15
C SER A 119 -9.91 30.92 16.41
N THR A 120 -9.90 32.24 16.65
CA THR A 120 -10.80 33.24 16.04
C THR A 120 -12.30 33.02 16.31
N VAL A 121 -12.64 32.26 17.35
CA VAL A 121 -14.04 31.95 17.69
C VAL A 121 -14.69 33.10 18.47
N GLY A 122 -14.03 33.56 19.54
CA GLY A 122 -14.43 34.78 20.26
C GLY A 122 -15.86 34.77 20.81
N TYR A 123 -16.22 33.81 21.67
CA TYR A 123 -17.57 33.72 22.26
C TYR A 123 -18.02 34.98 23.02
N GLY A 124 -17.08 35.73 23.60
CA GLY A 124 -17.37 36.97 24.34
C GLY A 124 -17.91 36.76 25.75
N ASP A 125 -17.90 35.53 26.24
CA ASP A 125 -18.25 35.14 27.61
C ASP A 125 -17.19 35.58 28.63
N ILE A 126 -15.91 35.52 28.25
CA ILE A 126 -14.78 36.04 29.01
C ILE A 126 -14.03 37.06 28.14
N TYR A 127 -13.70 38.22 28.71
CA TYR A 127 -12.98 39.27 28.02
C TYR A 127 -12.14 40.12 28.98
N CYS A 128 -11.07 40.74 28.44
CA CYS A 128 -10.22 41.64 29.20
C CYS A 128 -10.91 42.98 29.46
N THR A 129 -11.02 43.35 30.73
CA THR A 129 -11.61 44.63 31.15
C THR A 129 -10.54 45.71 31.38
N THR A 130 -9.32 45.29 31.72
CA THR A 130 -8.20 46.20 32.04
C THR A 130 -7.60 46.81 30.77
N LEU A 131 -7.11 48.05 30.85
CA LEU A 131 -6.43 48.69 29.72
C LEU A 131 -5.15 47.93 29.36
N CYS A 132 -4.36 47.55 30.37
CA CYS A 132 -3.13 46.77 30.18
C CYS A 132 -3.41 45.41 29.54
N GLY A 133 -4.46 44.70 29.99
CA GLY A 133 -4.88 43.42 29.42
C GLY A 133 -5.35 43.54 27.97
N ARG A 134 -6.10 44.60 27.63
CA ARG A 134 -6.54 44.85 26.23
C ARG A 134 -5.36 45.16 25.30
N ILE A 135 -4.41 45.98 25.72
CA ILE A 135 -3.21 46.28 24.93
C ILE A 135 -2.41 44.99 24.70
N PHE A 136 -2.20 44.20 25.75
CA PHE A 136 -1.54 42.90 25.65
C PHE A 136 -2.25 41.99 24.64
N MET A 137 -3.58 41.90 24.71
CA MET A 137 -4.38 41.08 23.80
C MET A 137 -4.27 41.53 22.34
N VAL A 138 -4.20 42.83 22.04
CA VAL A 138 -4.02 43.31 20.66
C VAL A 138 -2.71 42.77 20.07
N PHE A 139 -1.59 42.87 20.79
CA PHE A 139 -0.32 42.32 20.33
C PHE A 139 -0.32 40.79 20.30
N PHE A 140 -0.94 40.16 21.29
CA PHE A 140 -1.02 38.71 21.38
C PHE A 140 -1.86 38.12 20.24
N ILE A 141 -2.96 38.76 19.83
CA ILE A 141 -3.79 38.31 18.71
C ILE A 141 -3.02 38.39 17.39
N LEU A 142 -2.26 39.47 17.15
CA LEU A 142 -1.45 39.61 15.93
C LEU A 142 -0.42 38.48 15.79
N GLY A 143 0.29 38.13 16.87
CA GLY A 143 1.26 37.02 16.86
C GLY A 143 0.61 35.64 16.93
N GLY A 144 -0.39 35.48 17.79
CA GLY A 144 -1.08 34.22 18.07
C GLY A 144 -1.89 33.71 16.88
N LEU A 145 -2.53 34.60 16.11
CA LEU A 145 -3.25 34.22 14.89
C LEU A 145 -2.29 33.72 13.80
N ALA A 146 -1.15 34.39 13.60
CA ALA A 146 -0.13 33.95 12.66
C ALA A 146 0.46 32.58 13.06
N MET A 147 0.69 32.36 14.36
CA MET A 147 1.15 31.08 14.90
C MET A 147 0.09 29.99 14.72
N PHE A 148 -1.16 30.25 15.09
CA PHE A 148 -2.25 29.29 14.98
C PHE A 148 -2.50 28.87 13.52
N ALA A 149 -2.53 29.85 12.60
CA ALA A 149 -2.76 29.62 11.18
C ALA A 149 -1.63 28.82 10.48
N SER A 150 -0.39 28.89 11.00
CA SER A 150 0.75 28.15 10.43
C SER A 150 0.96 26.79 11.09
N TYR A 151 0.88 26.71 12.42
CA TYR A 151 1.27 25.50 13.16
C TYR A 151 0.19 24.43 13.14
N VAL A 152 -1.10 24.79 13.20
CA VAL A 152 -2.18 23.79 13.25
C VAL A 152 -2.25 22.97 11.96
N PRO A 153 -2.19 23.55 10.74
CA PRO A 153 -2.14 22.77 9.51
C PRO A 153 -0.89 21.88 9.42
N GLU A 154 0.28 22.40 9.79
CA GLU A 154 1.53 21.62 9.76
C GLU A 154 1.49 20.43 10.72
N ILE A 155 0.91 20.61 11.91
CA ILE A 155 0.66 19.51 12.86
C ILE A 155 -0.31 18.49 12.25
N ALA A 156 -1.39 18.94 11.60
CA ALA A 156 -2.36 18.06 10.97
C ALA A 156 -1.73 17.21 9.85
N ASP A 157 -0.88 17.82 9.01
CA ASP A 157 -0.17 17.11 7.93
C ASP A 157 0.83 16.08 8.49
N LEU A 158 1.58 16.45 9.54
CA LEU A 158 2.54 15.54 10.18
C LEU A 158 1.86 14.34 10.86
N ILE A 159 0.67 14.52 11.43
CA ILE A 159 -0.14 13.44 12.02
C ILE A 159 -0.85 12.61 10.92
N GLY A 160 -1.31 13.29 9.86
CA GLY A 160 -2.04 12.71 8.73
C GLY A 160 -1.20 11.81 7.84
N ASN A 161 0.13 11.99 7.80
CA ASN A 161 1.09 11.19 7.03
C ASN A 161 1.28 9.74 7.51
N ARG A 162 0.32 9.15 8.25
CA ARG A 162 0.32 7.71 8.54
C ARG A 162 0.09 6.94 7.23
N GLN A 163 0.98 5.98 6.94
CA GLN A 163 0.83 5.09 5.79
C GLN A 163 -0.48 4.29 5.90
N LYS A 164 -1.47 4.67 5.08
CA LYS A 164 -2.80 4.03 5.00
C LYS A 164 -2.73 2.54 4.66
N TYR A 165 -1.75 2.16 3.84
CA TYR A 165 -1.54 0.81 3.32
C TYR A 165 -0.32 0.12 3.95
N GLY A 166 0.00 0.50 5.20
CA GLY A 166 0.95 -0.21 6.04
C GLY A 166 0.35 -1.49 6.64
N GLY A 167 0.97 -1.99 7.71
CA GLY A 167 0.50 -3.19 8.40
C GLY A 167 0.93 -4.49 7.72
N GLU A 168 0.52 -5.62 8.30
CA GLU A 168 0.89 -6.98 7.91
C GLU A 168 -0.34 -7.76 7.45
N TYR A 169 -0.17 -8.60 6.42
CA TYR A 169 -1.19 -9.51 5.93
C TYR A 169 -1.54 -10.57 6.98
N LYS A 170 -2.82 -10.62 7.36
CA LYS A 170 -3.33 -11.60 8.32
C LYS A 170 -4.12 -12.67 7.60
N GLY A 171 -3.39 -13.60 6.97
CA GLY A 171 -4.01 -14.75 6.32
C GLY A 171 -4.94 -15.53 7.25
N GLU A 172 -6.11 -15.90 6.72
CA GLU A 172 -7.05 -16.80 7.38
C GLU A 172 -6.55 -18.25 7.31
N HIS A 173 -6.81 -19.03 8.35
CA HIS A 173 -6.32 -20.41 8.42
C HIS A 173 -7.02 -21.27 7.36
N GLY A 174 -6.25 -21.82 6.41
CA GLY A 174 -6.75 -22.69 5.36
C GLY A 174 -7.05 -22.00 4.03
N LYS A 175 -7.05 -20.67 3.96
CA LYS A 175 -7.10 -19.93 2.69
C LYS A 175 -5.70 -19.75 2.12
N LYS A 176 -5.59 -19.92 0.81
CA LYS A 176 -4.37 -19.64 0.08
C LYS A 176 -4.39 -18.20 -0.40
N HIS A 177 -3.23 -17.57 -0.45
CA HIS A 177 -3.09 -16.24 -1.05
C HIS A 177 -2.00 -16.23 -2.11
N ILE A 178 -2.13 -15.25 -2.99
CA ILE A 178 -1.19 -15.00 -4.08
C ILE A 178 -0.66 -13.59 -3.94
N VAL A 179 0.65 -13.41 -4.13
CA VAL A 179 1.28 -12.10 -4.05
C VAL A 179 1.53 -11.57 -5.46
N VAL A 180 0.91 -10.43 -5.79
CA VAL A 180 1.09 -9.75 -7.08
C VAL A 180 1.96 -8.52 -6.90
N CYS A 181 2.98 -8.39 -7.74
CA CYS A 181 3.92 -7.27 -7.71
C CYS A 181 4.35 -6.86 -9.12
N GLY A 182 5.24 -5.87 -9.21
CA GLY A 182 5.71 -5.34 -10.49
C GLY A 182 4.97 -4.06 -10.89
N HIS A 183 4.51 -3.99 -12.15
CA HIS A 183 3.78 -2.85 -12.69
C HIS A 183 2.27 -2.93 -12.37
N ILE A 184 1.87 -2.27 -11.28
CA ILE A 184 0.50 -2.26 -10.76
C ILE A 184 -0.14 -0.91 -11.13
N THR A 185 -1.09 -0.95 -12.06
CA THR A 185 -1.91 0.19 -12.49
C THR A 185 -3.38 -0.24 -12.54
N TYR A 186 -4.31 0.71 -12.69
CA TYR A 186 -5.73 0.39 -12.83
C TYR A 186 -5.98 -0.60 -13.97
N ASP A 187 -5.41 -0.37 -15.16
CA ASP A 187 -5.61 -1.23 -16.32
C ASP A 187 -5.02 -2.64 -16.10
N SER A 188 -3.80 -2.74 -15.57
CA SER A 188 -3.16 -4.05 -15.36
C SER A 188 -3.90 -4.87 -14.31
N VAL A 189 -4.33 -4.23 -13.21
CA VAL A 189 -5.06 -4.88 -12.12
C VAL A 189 -6.49 -5.22 -12.53
N SER A 190 -7.19 -4.33 -13.25
CA SER A 190 -8.57 -4.57 -13.68
C SER A 190 -8.64 -5.77 -14.63
N HIS A 191 -7.76 -5.84 -15.63
CA HIS A 191 -7.72 -7.00 -16.53
C HIS A 191 -7.33 -8.28 -15.78
N PHE A 192 -6.34 -8.21 -14.88
CA PHE A 192 -5.95 -9.37 -14.07
C PHE A 192 -7.10 -9.88 -13.21
N LEU A 193 -7.80 -8.99 -12.47
CA LEU A 193 -8.90 -9.39 -11.58
C LEU A 193 -10.13 -9.89 -12.37
N GLN A 194 -10.41 -9.34 -13.55
CA GLN A 194 -11.48 -9.82 -14.43
C GLN A 194 -11.27 -11.28 -14.84
N ASP A 195 -10.04 -11.64 -15.23
CA ASP A 195 -9.72 -13.01 -15.62
C ASP A 195 -9.54 -13.94 -14.40
N PHE A 196 -8.96 -13.44 -13.30
CA PHE A 196 -8.62 -14.24 -12.14
C PHE A 196 -9.82 -14.57 -11.24
N LEU A 197 -10.74 -13.61 -11.07
CA LEU A 197 -11.94 -13.73 -10.22
C LEU A 197 -13.22 -14.01 -11.03
N HIS A 198 -13.08 -14.49 -12.26
CA HIS A 198 -14.22 -14.76 -13.15
C HIS A 198 -15.10 -15.91 -12.62
N GLU A 199 -16.41 -15.81 -12.85
CA GLU A 199 -17.42 -16.78 -12.36
C GLU A 199 -17.28 -18.17 -12.99
N ASP A 200 -16.75 -18.26 -14.20
CA ASP A 200 -16.57 -19.53 -14.92
C ASP A 200 -15.37 -20.36 -14.39
N ARG A 201 -14.57 -19.81 -13.46
CA ARG A 201 -13.59 -20.62 -12.73
C ARG A 201 -14.28 -21.35 -11.59
N ASP A 202 -13.75 -22.54 -11.27
CA ASP A 202 -14.06 -23.22 -10.03
C ASP A 202 -13.98 -22.26 -8.84
N ASP A 203 -14.82 -22.46 -7.82
CA ASP A 203 -14.82 -21.70 -6.56
C ASP A 203 -13.47 -21.90 -5.82
N VAL A 204 -12.44 -21.19 -6.27
CA VAL A 204 -11.14 -21.15 -5.61
C VAL A 204 -11.16 -19.96 -4.65
N ASP A 205 -11.22 -20.28 -3.35
CA ASP A 205 -11.15 -19.32 -2.26
C ASP A 205 -9.69 -18.85 -2.07
N VAL A 206 -9.22 -18.03 -3.03
CA VAL A 206 -7.87 -17.47 -3.06
C VAL A 206 -7.91 -15.96 -2.93
N GLU A 207 -7.13 -15.46 -1.99
CA GLU A 207 -6.94 -14.02 -1.78
C GLU A 207 -5.78 -13.48 -2.62
N VAL A 208 -5.93 -12.26 -3.10
CA VAL A 208 -4.92 -11.57 -3.92
C VAL A 208 -4.33 -10.41 -3.13
N VAL A 209 -3.04 -10.49 -2.86
CA VAL A 209 -2.28 -9.48 -2.11
C VAL A 209 -1.38 -8.70 -3.06
N PHE A 210 -1.66 -7.42 -3.25
CA PHE A 210 -0.84 -6.53 -4.08
C PHE A 210 0.26 -5.86 -3.25
N LEU A 211 1.50 -5.94 -3.71
CA LEU A 211 2.65 -5.26 -3.10
C LEU A 211 3.29 -4.27 -4.11
N HIS A 212 3.15 -2.98 -3.83
CA HIS A 212 3.68 -1.92 -4.70
C HIS A 212 4.24 -0.73 -3.92
N ARG A 213 5.27 -0.06 -4.46
CA ARG A 213 5.92 1.07 -3.78
C ARG A 213 5.05 2.32 -3.76
N VAL A 214 4.32 2.56 -4.83
CA VAL A 214 3.49 3.77 -5.03
C VAL A 214 2.10 3.51 -4.46
N VAL A 215 1.56 4.51 -3.76
CA VAL A 215 0.18 4.47 -3.23
C VAL A 215 -0.81 4.43 -4.40
N PRO A 216 -1.90 3.64 -4.31
CA PRO A 216 -2.87 3.54 -5.39
C PRO A 216 -3.60 4.87 -5.63
N ASP A 217 -3.84 5.18 -6.89
CA ASP A 217 -4.71 6.30 -7.28
C ASP A 217 -6.17 6.01 -6.90
N LEU A 218 -7.01 7.05 -6.86
CA LEU A 218 -8.42 6.96 -6.44
C LEU A 218 -9.23 5.91 -7.21
N GLU A 219 -8.94 5.71 -8.50
CA GLU A 219 -9.60 4.68 -9.33
C GLU A 219 -9.22 3.27 -8.88
N LEU A 220 -7.93 3.03 -8.60
CA LEU A 220 -7.42 1.76 -8.11
C LEU A 220 -7.88 1.50 -6.67
N GLU A 221 -7.95 2.53 -5.83
CA GLU A 221 -8.59 2.42 -4.50
C GLU A 221 -10.06 2.01 -4.61
N GLY A 222 -10.78 2.58 -5.58
CA GLY A 222 -12.17 2.21 -5.87
C GLY A 222 -12.30 0.75 -6.29
N LEU A 223 -11.37 0.25 -7.10
CA LEU A 223 -11.33 -1.14 -7.53
C LEU A 223 -11.08 -2.10 -6.35
N PHE A 224 -10.10 -1.80 -5.48
CA PHE A 224 -9.83 -2.63 -4.30
C PHE A 224 -11.01 -2.66 -3.33
N LYS A 225 -11.71 -1.53 -3.13
CA LYS A 225 -12.91 -1.50 -2.28
C LYS A 225 -14.07 -2.33 -2.82
N ARG A 226 -14.19 -2.50 -4.14
CA ARG A 226 -15.22 -3.37 -4.74
C ARG A 226 -14.97 -4.84 -4.44
N HIS A 227 -13.70 -5.24 -4.34
CA HIS A 227 -13.28 -6.61 -4.07
C HIS A 227 -12.67 -6.78 -2.67
N PHE A 228 -13.20 -6.07 -1.67
CA PHE A 228 -12.61 -5.96 -0.33
C PHE A 228 -12.40 -7.31 0.38
N THR A 229 -13.24 -8.33 0.10
CA THR A 229 -13.11 -9.65 0.73
C THR A 229 -12.04 -10.53 0.10
N LYS A 230 -11.59 -10.23 -1.12
CA LYS A 230 -10.63 -11.06 -1.88
C LYS A 230 -9.31 -10.34 -2.17
N VAL A 231 -9.27 -9.01 -2.07
CA VAL A 231 -8.14 -8.20 -2.52
C VAL A 231 -7.65 -7.27 -1.42
N GLU A 232 -6.35 -7.38 -1.09
CA GLU A 232 -5.65 -6.47 -0.18
C GLU A 232 -4.45 -5.81 -0.86
N PHE A 233 -4.11 -4.59 -0.44
CA PHE A 233 -3.00 -3.82 -0.99
C PHE A 233 -2.07 -3.32 0.12
N PHE A 234 -0.76 -3.51 -0.08
CA PHE A 234 0.29 -3.06 0.82
C PHE A 234 1.31 -2.18 0.10
N THR A 235 1.65 -1.04 0.71
CA THR A 235 2.73 -0.17 0.20
C THR A 235 4.08 -0.70 0.60
N GLY A 236 4.91 -1.15 -0.34
CA GLY A 236 6.24 -1.70 -0.05
C GLY A 236 6.99 -2.16 -1.30
N THR A 237 8.13 -2.81 -1.10
CA THR A 237 8.95 -3.34 -2.18
C THR A 237 9.33 -4.79 -1.97
N VAL A 238 9.23 -5.56 -3.05
CA VAL A 238 9.68 -6.96 -3.13
C VAL A 238 11.20 -7.11 -2.87
N MET A 239 11.97 -6.03 -2.98
CA MET A 239 13.42 -6.03 -2.76
C MET A 239 13.79 -6.05 -1.27
N ASP A 240 12.84 -5.72 -0.39
CA ASP A 240 13.07 -5.72 1.06
C ASP A 240 12.47 -6.99 1.67
N SER A 241 13.30 -7.75 2.38
CA SER A 241 12.88 -8.94 3.12
C SER A 241 11.81 -8.67 4.17
N LEU A 242 11.77 -7.47 4.76
CA LEU A 242 10.74 -7.11 5.74
C LEU A 242 9.37 -7.01 5.08
N ASP A 243 9.28 -6.40 3.90
CA ASP A 243 8.05 -6.32 3.14
C ASP A 243 7.57 -7.69 2.63
N LEU A 244 8.51 -8.57 2.25
CA LEU A 244 8.18 -9.97 1.88
C LEU A 244 7.63 -10.75 3.08
N SER A 245 8.18 -10.56 4.27
CA SER A 245 7.65 -11.16 5.49
C SER A 245 6.26 -10.61 5.83
N ARG A 246 6.04 -9.33 5.58
CA ARG A 246 4.81 -8.61 5.87
C ARG A 246 3.62 -9.07 5.03
N VAL A 247 3.87 -9.48 3.78
CA VAL A 247 2.86 -10.10 2.90
C VAL A 247 2.90 -11.63 2.92
N LYS A 248 3.67 -12.22 3.85
CA LYS A 248 3.81 -13.67 4.06
C LYS A 248 4.10 -14.44 2.77
N VAL A 249 5.14 -14.02 2.02
CA VAL A 249 5.55 -14.68 0.78
C VAL A 249 5.91 -16.15 0.99
N SER A 250 6.43 -16.53 2.17
CA SER A 250 6.72 -17.94 2.48
C SER A 250 5.49 -18.86 2.43
N ASP A 251 4.33 -18.32 2.78
CA ASP A 251 3.07 -19.07 2.92
C ASP A 251 2.17 -18.90 1.69
N ALA A 252 2.57 -18.03 0.75
CA ALA A 252 1.84 -17.77 -0.49
C ALA A 252 1.95 -18.95 -1.46
N ASP A 253 0.87 -19.23 -2.19
CA ASP A 253 0.82 -20.32 -3.18
C ASP A 253 1.65 -19.98 -4.43
N ALA A 254 1.64 -18.71 -4.82
CA ALA A 254 2.44 -18.20 -5.94
C ALA A 254 2.70 -16.70 -5.83
N CYS A 255 3.75 -16.24 -6.52
CA CYS A 255 4.01 -14.83 -6.75
C CYS A 255 3.96 -14.49 -8.24
N LEU A 256 3.17 -13.47 -8.60
CA LEU A 256 3.08 -12.97 -9.97
C LEU A 256 3.80 -11.63 -10.10
N VAL A 257 4.66 -11.52 -11.11
CA VAL A 257 5.41 -10.29 -11.43
C VAL A 257 4.91 -9.74 -12.76
N LEU A 258 4.16 -8.64 -12.70
CA LEU A 258 3.59 -7.95 -13.86
C LEU A 258 4.60 -6.97 -14.46
N ALA A 259 4.63 -6.86 -15.80
CA ALA A 259 5.53 -5.97 -16.52
C ALA A 259 4.78 -4.78 -17.16
N ASN A 260 5.43 -3.61 -17.23
CA ASN A 260 4.92 -2.50 -18.01
C ASN A 260 5.09 -2.74 -19.53
N LYS A 261 3.98 -3.05 -20.20
CA LYS A 261 3.91 -3.33 -21.65
C LYS A 261 4.29 -2.12 -22.52
N TYR A 262 4.20 -0.90 -21.97
CA TYR A 262 4.41 0.35 -22.68
C TYR A 262 5.67 1.08 -22.22
N SER A 263 6.61 0.38 -21.57
CA SER A 263 7.88 0.96 -21.14
C SER A 263 8.68 1.50 -22.34
N THR A 264 9.32 2.66 -22.15
CA THR A 264 10.24 3.25 -23.13
C THR A 264 11.51 2.43 -23.31
N ASN A 265 11.94 1.74 -22.25
CA ASN A 265 13.09 0.84 -22.26
C ASN A 265 12.67 -0.56 -21.77
N PRO A 266 12.35 -1.48 -22.69
CA PRO A 266 11.94 -2.84 -22.35
C PRO A 266 13.01 -3.63 -21.58
N ASP A 267 14.29 -3.46 -21.91
CA ASP A 267 15.37 -4.18 -21.25
C ASP A 267 15.54 -3.75 -19.79
N ALA A 268 15.36 -2.46 -19.49
CA ALA A 268 15.40 -1.96 -18.11
C ALA A 268 14.23 -2.48 -17.27
N GLU A 269 13.03 -2.59 -17.86
CA GLU A 269 11.85 -3.16 -17.20
C GLU A 269 12.05 -4.66 -16.91
N ASP A 270 12.57 -5.41 -17.89
CA ASP A 270 12.90 -6.83 -17.73
C ASP A 270 13.98 -7.04 -16.67
N ALA A 271 15.04 -6.24 -16.67
CA ALA A 271 16.07 -6.28 -15.64
C ALA A 271 15.47 -6.04 -14.24
N ALA A 272 14.56 -5.09 -14.09
CA ALA A 272 13.87 -4.85 -12.82
C ALA A 272 13.00 -6.04 -12.40
N ASN A 273 12.30 -6.69 -13.34
CA ASN A 273 11.51 -7.90 -13.07
C ASN A 273 12.38 -9.09 -12.67
N ILE A 274 13.50 -9.31 -13.36
CA ILE A 274 14.48 -10.36 -13.00
C ILE A 274 15.01 -10.12 -11.59
N MET A 275 15.33 -8.88 -11.22
CA MET A 275 15.77 -8.54 -9.85
C MET A 275 14.68 -8.81 -8.80
N ARG A 276 13.40 -8.58 -9.12
CA ARG A 276 12.27 -8.93 -8.25
C ARG A 276 12.20 -10.45 -8.04
N VAL A 277 12.34 -11.23 -9.11
CA VAL A 277 12.37 -12.70 -9.04
C VAL A 277 13.53 -13.18 -8.17
N ILE A 278 14.74 -12.65 -8.36
CA ILE A 278 15.92 -12.98 -7.53
C ILE A 278 15.62 -12.69 -6.06
N SER A 279 15.03 -11.54 -5.75
CA SER A 279 14.68 -11.18 -4.37
C SER A 279 13.68 -12.16 -3.75
N ILE A 280 12.61 -12.52 -4.47
CA ILE A 280 11.61 -13.49 -4.02
C ILE A 280 12.25 -14.85 -3.78
N LYS A 281 13.01 -15.36 -4.75
CA LYS A 281 13.66 -16.67 -4.69
C LYS A 281 14.78 -16.75 -3.64
N ASN A 282 15.41 -15.62 -3.33
CA ASN A 282 16.39 -15.53 -2.24
C ASN A 282 15.70 -15.55 -0.86
N TYR A 283 14.47 -15.05 -0.76
CA TYR A 283 13.68 -15.10 0.48
C TYR A 283 13.01 -16.47 0.68
N SER A 284 12.36 -17.00 -0.36
CA SER A 284 11.74 -18.33 -0.40
C SER A 284 12.12 -19.01 -1.71
N SER A 285 12.95 -20.05 -1.65
CA SER A 285 13.38 -20.79 -2.84
C SER A 285 12.27 -21.64 -3.45
N ASP A 286 11.34 -22.10 -2.61
CA ASP A 286 10.35 -23.11 -2.98
C ASP A 286 9.06 -22.53 -3.56
N ILE A 287 8.85 -21.22 -3.47
CA ILE A 287 7.65 -20.55 -4.00
C ILE A 287 7.58 -20.61 -5.52
N ARG A 288 6.38 -20.82 -6.07
CA ARG A 288 6.13 -20.69 -7.51
C ARG A 288 6.14 -19.23 -7.94
N VAL A 289 6.95 -18.88 -8.96
CA VAL A 289 7.01 -17.51 -9.50
C VAL A 289 6.63 -17.48 -10.97
N ILE A 290 5.64 -16.65 -11.32
CA ILE A 290 5.23 -16.39 -12.70
C ILE A 290 5.62 -14.95 -13.04
N VAL A 291 6.47 -14.77 -14.06
CA VAL A 291 6.99 -13.46 -14.43
C VAL A 291 6.68 -13.11 -15.87
N GLN A 292 6.28 -11.86 -16.10
CA GLN A 292 6.16 -11.30 -17.44
C GLN A 292 7.49 -10.66 -17.87
N LEU A 293 7.97 -11.03 -19.06
CA LEU A 293 9.10 -10.38 -19.72
C LEU A 293 8.68 -9.80 -21.06
N MET A 294 9.31 -8.70 -21.44
CA MET A 294 9.11 -8.03 -22.71
C MET A 294 9.93 -8.68 -23.81
N GLN A 295 11.22 -8.93 -23.58
CA GLN A 295 12.17 -9.42 -24.58
C GLN A 295 12.55 -10.89 -24.36
N TYR A 296 12.80 -11.61 -25.45
CA TYR A 296 13.14 -13.03 -25.40
C TYR A 296 14.56 -13.29 -24.87
N HIS A 297 15.56 -12.49 -25.25
CA HIS A 297 16.94 -12.71 -24.80
C HIS A 297 17.11 -12.59 -23.28
N ASN A 298 16.28 -11.77 -22.62
CA ASN A 298 16.31 -11.60 -21.17
C ASN A 298 15.82 -12.85 -20.41
N LYS A 299 15.05 -13.74 -21.06
CA LYS A 299 14.60 -15.02 -20.49
C LYS A 299 15.75 -15.91 -20.04
N ALA A 300 16.89 -15.85 -20.73
CA ALA A 300 18.07 -16.64 -20.39
C ALA A 300 18.62 -16.34 -18.99
N TYR A 301 18.47 -15.09 -18.50
CA TYR A 301 18.95 -14.72 -17.17
C TYR A 301 18.17 -15.41 -16.05
N LEU A 302 16.88 -15.69 -16.24
CA LEU A 302 16.06 -16.39 -15.26
C LEU A 302 16.47 -17.86 -15.13
N LEU A 303 16.81 -18.51 -16.24
CA LEU A 303 17.29 -19.90 -16.26
C LEU A 303 18.64 -20.08 -15.56
N ASN A 304 19.41 -19.00 -15.41
CA ASN A 304 20.69 -19.02 -14.70
C ASN A 304 20.52 -18.89 -13.18
N ILE A 305 19.31 -18.62 -12.68
CA ILE A 305 19.04 -18.53 -11.25
C ILE A 305 18.96 -19.96 -10.68
N PRO A 306 19.75 -20.32 -9.66
CA PRO A 306 19.82 -21.70 -9.16
C PRO A 306 18.51 -22.20 -8.54
N SER A 307 17.73 -21.29 -7.96
CA SER A 307 16.43 -21.59 -7.34
C SER A 307 15.25 -21.54 -8.33
N TRP A 308 15.51 -21.28 -9.61
CA TRP A 308 14.48 -21.26 -10.65
C TRP A 308 14.27 -22.68 -11.17
N ASP A 309 13.06 -23.22 -10.97
CA ASP A 309 12.72 -24.60 -11.33
C ASP A 309 11.40 -24.65 -12.08
N TRP A 310 11.49 -24.84 -13.40
CA TRP A 310 10.32 -24.98 -14.28
C TRP A 310 9.46 -26.18 -13.92
N ARG A 311 10.01 -27.22 -13.26
CA ARG A 311 9.25 -28.41 -12.83
C ARG A 311 8.32 -28.11 -11.67
N ARG A 312 8.60 -27.04 -10.91
CA ARG A 312 7.73 -26.54 -9.82
C ARG A 312 6.69 -25.53 -10.31
N GLY A 313 6.65 -25.25 -11.62
CA GLY A 313 5.75 -24.29 -12.23
C GLY A 313 6.26 -22.85 -12.24
N ASP A 314 7.59 -22.65 -12.12
CA ASP A 314 8.17 -21.33 -12.38
C ASP A 314 8.10 -21.03 -13.88
N ASP A 315 7.23 -20.09 -14.24
CA ASP A 315 6.84 -19.82 -15.62
C ASP A 315 7.27 -18.42 -16.07
N VAL A 316 7.80 -18.32 -17.28
CA VAL A 316 8.14 -17.05 -17.93
C VAL A 316 7.19 -16.77 -19.07
N ILE A 317 6.39 -15.72 -18.94
CA ILE A 317 5.50 -15.24 -19.99
C ILE A 317 6.24 -14.16 -20.78
N CYS A 318 6.89 -14.55 -21.88
CA CYS A 318 7.54 -13.60 -22.78
C CYS A 318 6.55 -13.02 -23.78
N LEU A 319 6.25 -11.72 -23.65
CA LEU A 319 5.24 -11.04 -24.46
C LEU A 319 5.64 -10.92 -25.93
N ALA A 320 6.92 -10.63 -26.24
CA ALA A 320 7.38 -10.57 -27.63
C ALA A 320 7.31 -11.95 -28.31
N GLU A 321 7.70 -13.02 -27.60
CA GLU A 321 7.65 -14.40 -28.08
C GLU A 321 6.22 -14.81 -28.43
N LEU A 322 5.28 -14.65 -27.49
CA LEU A 322 3.87 -15.00 -27.69
C LEU A 322 3.22 -14.14 -28.79
N LYS A 323 3.45 -12.82 -28.77
CA LYS A 323 2.87 -11.90 -29.75
C LYS A 323 3.32 -12.22 -31.18
N LEU A 324 4.63 -12.38 -31.39
CA LEU A 324 5.17 -12.68 -32.71
C LEU A 324 4.82 -14.11 -33.15
N GLY A 325 4.78 -15.06 -32.22
CA GLY A 325 4.33 -16.43 -32.48
C GLY A 325 2.89 -16.49 -32.99
N PHE A 326 1.95 -15.80 -32.34
CA PHE A 326 0.55 -15.75 -32.79
C PHE A 326 0.39 -15.07 -34.15
N ILE A 327 1.15 -14.00 -34.42
CA ILE A 327 1.14 -13.35 -35.74
C ILE A 327 1.69 -14.30 -36.80
N ALA A 328 2.80 -14.98 -36.53
CA ALA A 328 3.41 -15.93 -37.47
C ALA A 328 2.48 -17.10 -37.79
N GLN A 329 1.80 -17.67 -36.79
CA GLN A 329 0.80 -18.71 -37.02
C GLN A 329 -0.42 -18.19 -37.78
N SER A 330 -0.82 -16.94 -37.55
CA SER A 330 -1.89 -16.31 -38.34
C SER A 330 -1.52 -16.08 -39.82
N CYS A 331 -0.23 -16.07 -40.17
CA CYS A 331 0.21 -16.05 -41.57
C CYS A 331 -0.02 -17.41 -42.26
N LEU A 332 0.01 -18.52 -41.51
CA LEU A 332 -0.28 -19.86 -42.03
C LEU A 332 -1.80 -20.10 -42.09
N ALA A 333 -2.52 -19.72 -41.02
CA ALA A 333 -3.96 -19.85 -40.90
C ALA A 333 -4.58 -18.52 -40.46
N PRO A 334 -5.14 -17.72 -41.39
CA PRO A 334 -5.75 -16.44 -41.06
C PRO A 334 -6.83 -16.56 -39.99
N GLY A 335 -6.72 -15.73 -38.93
CA GLY A 335 -7.66 -15.75 -37.79
C GLY A 335 -7.21 -16.61 -36.60
N PHE A 336 -6.09 -17.34 -36.71
CA PHE A 336 -5.55 -18.15 -35.61
C PHE A 336 -5.26 -17.32 -34.35
N SER A 337 -4.73 -16.11 -34.51
CA SER A 337 -4.42 -15.22 -33.38
C SER A 337 -5.67 -14.87 -32.56
N THR A 338 -6.79 -14.56 -33.23
CA THR A 338 -8.07 -14.27 -32.57
C THR A 338 -8.64 -15.50 -31.89
N MET A 339 -8.55 -16.67 -32.53
CA MET A 339 -8.98 -17.94 -31.94
C MET A 339 -8.23 -18.22 -30.64
N MET A 340 -6.90 -18.17 -30.65
CA MET A 340 -6.09 -18.40 -29.45
C MET A 340 -6.33 -17.34 -28.38
N ALA A 341 -6.45 -16.06 -28.76
CA ALA A 341 -6.71 -14.99 -27.80
C ALA A 341 -8.06 -15.14 -27.08
N ASN A 342 -9.09 -15.64 -27.77
CA ASN A 342 -10.38 -15.94 -27.16
C ASN A 342 -10.30 -17.16 -26.22
N LEU A 343 -9.52 -18.19 -26.56
CA LEU A 343 -9.39 -19.41 -25.73
C LEU A 343 -8.72 -19.18 -24.35
N PHE A 344 -7.90 -18.12 -24.23
CA PHE A 344 -7.22 -17.77 -22.97
C PHE A 344 -7.91 -16.66 -22.18
N ALA A 345 -8.78 -15.88 -22.81
CA ALA A 345 -9.51 -14.81 -22.14
C ALA A 345 -10.78 -15.41 -21.53
N MET A 346 -10.97 -15.25 -20.22
CA MET A 346 -12.17 -15.73 -19.56
C MET A 346 -13.34 -14.85 -20.00
N ARG A 347 -14.35 -15.43 -20.64
CA ARG A 347 -15.47 -14.65 -21.21
C ARG A 347 -16.80 -15.37 -21.11
N SER A 348 -17.64 -14.91 -20.19
CA SER A 348 -19.06 -15.30 -20.15
C SER A 348 -19.87 -14.47 -21.15
N PHE A 349 -20.38 -15.09 -22.22
CA PHE A 349 -21.28 -14.43 -23.17
C PHE A 349 -22.67 -15.07 -23.21
N LYS A 350 -23.69 -14.21 -23.14
CA LYS A 350 -25.09 -14.58 -23.36
C LYS A 350 -25.48 -14.20 -24.78
N THR A 351 -25.92 -15.18 -25.58
CA THR A 351 -26.45 -14.92 -26.91
C THR A 351 -27.78 -14.16 -26.80
N SER A 352 -28.05 -13.26 -27.74
CA SER A 352 -29.30 -12.50 -27.77
C SER A 352 -30.02 -12.69 -29.11
N PRO A 353 -31.37 -12.69 -29.12
CA PRO A 353 -32.13 -12.77 -30.38
C PRO A 353 -32.03 -11.48 -31.22
N HIS A 354 -31.53 -10.38 -30.64
CA HIS A 354 -31.37 -9.09 -31.31
C HIS A 354 -29.99 -8.92 -31.97
N THR A 355 -29.03 -9.80 -31.67
CA THR A 355 -27.70 -9.77 -32.28
C THR A 355 -27.68 -10.49 -33.63
N PRO A 356 -26.90 -10.01 -34.61
CA PRO A 356 -26.73 -10.69 -35.90
C PRO A 356 -26.30 -12.16 -35.74
N SER A 357 -26.73 -13.03 -36.65
CA SER A 357 -26.42 -14.47 -36.59
C SER A 357 -24.92 -14.76 -36.52
N TRP A 358 -24.12 -14.13 -37.37
CA TRP A 358 -22.65 -14.30 -37.38
C TRP A 358 -22.01 -13.92 -36.05
N LEU A 359 -22.56 -12.91 -35.36
CA LEU A 359 -22.05 -12.46 -34.08
C LEU A 359 -22.43 -13.45 -32.98
N ASN A 360 -23.64 -14.02 -33.02
CA ASN A 360 -24.04 -15.08 -32.08
C ASN A 360 -23.16 -16.32 -32.22
N ASP A 361 -22.82 -16.72 -33.45
CA ASP A 361 -21.91 -17.86 -33.68
C ASP A 361 -20.47 -17.54 -33.23
N TYR A 362 -20.00 -16.32 -33.48
CA TYR A 362 -18.70 -15.85 -32.97
C TYR A 362 -18.65 -15.84 -31.44
N LEU A 363 -19.67 -15.29 -30.78
CA LEU A 363 -19.75 -15.22 -29.32
C LEU A 363 -19.83 -16.62 -28.69
N ARG A 364 -20.49 -17.57 -29.36
CA ARG A 364 -20.49 -18.98 -28.92
C ARG A 364 -19.08 -19.57 -28.94
N GLY A 365 -18.30 -19.32 -30.00
CA GLY A 365 -16.90 -19.75 -30.05
C GLY A 365 -15.99 -18.99 -29.08
N ALA A 366 -16.29 -17.72 -28.81
CA ALA A 366 -15.51 -16.88 -27.91
C ALA A 366 -15.71 -17.22 -26.42
N GLY A 367 -16.76 -17.96 -26.06
CA GLY A 367 -16.96 -18.51 -24.71
C GLY A 367 -16.42 -19.93 -24.55
N MET A 368 -15.67 -20.46 -25.53
CA MET A 368 -14.93 -21.70 -25.35
C MET A 368 -13.56 -21.37 -24.77
N GLU A 369 -13.10 -22.18 -23.82
CA GLU A 369 -11.86 -21.96 -23.08
C GLU A 369 -11.02 -23.25 -23.03
N MET A 370 -9.73 -23.12 -22.75
CA MET A 370 -8.85 -24.28 -22.57
C MET A 370 -8.81 -24.76 -21.12
N TYR A 371 -9.03 -26.06 -20.94
CA TYR A 371 -9.03 -26.73 -19.65
C TYR A 371 -8.08 -27.92 -19.66
N THR A 372 -7.66 -28.31 -18.46
CA THR A 372 -6.84 -29.49 -18.25
C THR A 372 -7.49 -30.41 -17.24
N GLU A 373 -7.64 -31.69 -17.58
CA GLU A 373 -8.26 -32.67 -16.67
C GLU A 373 -7.67 -34.06 -16.89
N LYS A 374 -7.72 -34.92 -15.87
CA LYS A 374 -7.21 -36.29 -15.99
C LYS A 374 -8.23 -37.19 -16.68
N LEU A 375 -7.78 -37.93 -17.69
CA LEU A 375 -8.62 -38.90 -18.40
C LEU A 375 -9.03 -40.04 -17.47
N SER A 376 -10.27 -40.50 -17.61
CA SER A 376 -10.81 -41.61 -16.82
C SER A 376 -10.13 -42.94 -17.18
N GLN A 377 -10.21 -43.91 -16.27
CA GLN A 377 -9.66 -45.26 -16.49
C GLN A 377 -10.29 -45.98 -17.70
N ALA A 378 -11.47 -45.56 -18.16
CA ALA A 378 -12.13 -46.15 -19.31
C ALA A 378 -11.39 -45.87 -20.63
N PHE A 379 -10.59 -44.80 -20.70
CA PHE A 379 -9.82 -44.44 -21.89
C PHE A 379 -8.44 -45.10 -21.94
N VAL A 380 -8.00 -45.76 -20.86
CA VAL A 380 -6.69 -46.41 -20.79
C VAL A 380 -6.63 -47.56 -21.80
N GLY A 381 -5.59 -47.57 -22.64
CA GLY A 381 -5.42 -48.56 -23.69
C GLY A 381 -6.08 -48.20 -25.03
N MET A 382 -6.88 -47.12 -25.09
CA MET A 382 -7.41 -46.60 -26.35
C MET A 382 -6.35 -45.77 -27.09
N SER A 383 -6.41 -45.75 -28.42
CA SER A 383 -5.61 -44.81 -29.20
C SER A 383 -6.14 -43.39 -29.07
N PHE A 384 -5.26 -42.39 -29.21
CA PHE A 384 -5.67 -40.98 -29.12
C PHE A 384 -6.84 -40.61 -30.05
N PRO A 385 -6.86 -41.02 -31.35
CA PRO A 385 -7.97 -40.68 -32.25
C PRO A 385 -9.30 -41.31 -31.82
N GLU A 386 -9.29 -42.55 -31.33
CA GLU A 386 -10.50 -43.23 -30.84
C GLU A 386 -11.07 -42.53 -29.60
N ALA A 387 -10.20 -42.15 -28.67
CA ALA A 387 -10.61 -41.42 -27.49
C ALA A 387 -11.15 -40.02 -27.84
N ALA A 388 -10.48 -39.29 -28.72
CA ALA A 388 -10.92 -37.98 -29.19
C ALA A 388 -12.30 -38.04 -29.88
N ASP A 389 -12.55 -39.06 -30.72
CA ASP A 389 -13.85 -39.27 -31.36
C ASP A 389 -14.95 -39.57 -30.33
N LEU A 390 -14.67 -40.43 -29.33
CA LEU A 390 -15.63 -40.73 -28.27
C LEU A 390 -15.96 -39.49 -27.44
N LEU A 391 -14.95 -38.73 -27.03
CA LEU A 391 -15.10 -37.51 -26.23
C LEU A 391 -15.92 -36.45 -26.99
N PHE A 392 -15.65 -36.26 -28.28
CA PHE A 392 -16.36 -35.30 -29.09
C PHE A 392 -17.81 -35.73 -29.36
N THR A 393 -18.04 -36.98 -29.76
CA THR A 393 -19.37 -37.47 -30.14
C THR A 393 -20.31 -37.71 -28.95
N ARG A 394 -19.78 -38.14 -27.80
CA ARG A 394 -20.60 -38.45 -26.61
C ARG A 394 -20.69 -37.30 -25.62
N LEU A 395 -19.60 -36.58 -25.39
CA LEU A 395 -19.52 -35.53 -24.37
C LEU A 395 -19.48 -34.12 -24.94
N GLY A 396 -19.25 -33.96 -26.25
CA GLY A 396 -19.10 -32.65 -26.88
C GLY A 396 -17.78 -31.95 -26.53
N LEU A 397 -16.79 -32.68 -26.01
CA LEU A 397 -15.50 -32.15 -25.58
C LEU A 397 -14.46 -32.30 -26.69
N LEU A 398 -13.73 -31.22 -26.99
CA LEU A 398 -12.66 -31.25 -27.99
C LEU A 398 -11.30 -31.50 -27.31
N LEU A 399 -10.80 -32.73 -27.41
CA LEU A 399 -9.45 -33.09 -26.94
C LEU A 399 -8.39 -32.62 -27.95
N LEU A 400 -7.43 -31.81 -27.50
CA LEU A 400 -6.35 -31.26 -28.33
C LEU A 400 -5.02 -32.00 -28.16
N ALA A 401 -4.66 -32.28 -26.92
CA ALA A 401 -3.34 -32.79 -26.56
C ALA A 401 -3.43 -33.69 -25.33
N ILE A 402 -2.41 -34.53 -25.15
CA ILE A 402 -2.21 -35.35 -23.96
C ILE A 402 -0.80 -35.19 -23.43
N GLU A 403 -0.66 -35.30 -22.12
CA GLU A 403 0.62 -35.36 -21.43
C GLU A 403 1.22 -36.77 -21.58
N LEU A 404 2.42 -36.84 -22.16
CA LEU A 404 3.23 -38.04 -22.22
C LEU A 404 4.28 -37.98 -21.12
N LYS A 405 4.21 -38.95 -20.21
CA LYS A 405 5.23 -39.12 -19.17
C LYS A 405 6.41 -39.88 -19.76
N ASP A 406 7.54 -39.22 -19.85
CA ASP A 406 8.81 -39.87 -20.16
C ASP A 406 9.43 -40.38 -18.85
N GLU A 407 9.34 -41.69 -18.61
CA GLU A 407 9.89 -42.31 -17.40
C GLU A 407 11.43 -42.23 -17.35
N GLU A 408 12.11 -42.11 -18.49
CA GLU A 408 13.58 -42.07 -18.54
C GLU A 408 14.13 -40.69 -18.14
N ASN A 409 13.54 -39.61 -18.66
CA ASN A 409 14.00 -38.24 -18.37
C ASN A 409 13.26 -37.58 -17.20
N ARG A 410 12.19 -38.20 -16.69
CA ARG A 410 11.24 -37.58 -15.74
C ARG A 410 10.71 -36.25 -16.27
N GLU A 411 10.49 -36.19 -17.58
CA GLU A 411 9.93 -35.02 -18.25
C GLU A 411 8.52 -35.34 -18.72
N CYS A 412 7.63 -34.37 -18.56
CA CYS A 412 6.27 -34.43 -19.08
C CYS A 412 6.25 -33.67 -20.40
N ASN A 413 6.14 -34.39 -21.50
CA ASN A 413 6.05 -33.80 -22.83
C ASN A 413 4.58 -33.67 -23.24
N ILE A 414 4.19 -32.52 -23.79
CA ILE A 414 2.83 -32.31 -24.28
C ILE A 414 2.79 -32.71 -25.76
N ALA A 415 2.05 -33.78 -26.07
CA ALA A 415 1.85 -34.23 -27.44
C ALA A 415 0.54 -33.66 -28.00
N ILE A 416 0.65 -32.77 -28.99
CA ILE A 416 -0.48 -32.16 -29.67
C ILE A 416 -0.93 -33.07 -30.81
N ASN A 417 -2.19 -33.52 -30.77
CA ASN A 417 -2.81 -34.42 -31.75
C ASN A 417 -1.92 -35.61 -32.19
N PRO A 418 -1.48 -36.47 -31.26
CA PRO A 418 -0.65 -37.61 -31.60
C PRO A 418 -1.41 -38.63 -32.47
N GLY A 419 -0.66 -39.37 -33.29
CA GLY A 419 -1.22 -40.42 -34.14
C GLY A 419 -1.71 -41.66 -33.35
N PRO A 420 -2.28 -42.66 -34.05
CA PRO A 420 -2.88 -43.85 -33.43
C PRO A 420 -1.87 -44.76 -32.71
N ALA A 421 -0.57 -44.58 -32.96
CA ALA A 421 0.48 -45.30 -32.25
C ALA A 421 0.60 -44.88 -30.77
N CYS A 422 0.07 -43.69 -30.43
CA CYS A 422 0.06 -43.21 -29.06
C CYS A 422 -1.18 -43.71 -28.33
N VAL A 423 -0.96 -44.43 -27.24
CA VAL A 423 -2.01 -45.05 -26.42
C VAL A 423 -2.11 -44.31 -25.10
N ILE A 424 -3.33 -44.07 -24.64
CA ILE A 424 -3.58 -43.37 -23.37
C ILE A 424 -3.14 -44.24 -22.19
N GLN A 425 -2.31 -43.64 -21.33
CA GLN A 425 -1.82 -44.27 -20.11
C GLN A 425 -2.71 -43.91 -18.90
N PRO A 426 -2.60 -44.67 -17.79
CA PRO A 426 -3.29 -44.33 -16.55
C PRO A 426 -2.86 -42.94 -16.06
N GLN A 427 -3.83 -42.13 -15.61
CA GLN A 427 -3.60 -40.78 -15.10
C GLN A 427 -2.92 -39.83 -16.10
N THR A 428 -3.14 -40.02 -17.40
CA THR A 428 -2.77 -39.05 -18.43
C THR A 428 -3.62 -37.79 -18.29
N GLN A 429 -2.98 -36.62 -18.27
CA GLN A 429 -3.66 -35.33 -18.34
C GLN A 429 -4.00 -35.01 -19.79
N GLY A 430 -5.27 -34.70 -20.05
CA GLY A 430 -5.76 -34.22 -21.34
C GLY A 430 -5.94 -32.71 -21.34
N PHE A 431 -5.74 -32.11 -22.51
CA PHE A 431 -5.98 -30.69 -22.76
C PHE A 431 -7.22 -30.55 -23.65
N PHE A 432 -8.24 -29.87 -23.15
CA PHE A 432 -9.57 -29.81 -23.76
C PHE A 432 -9.97 -28.37 -24.09
N ILE A 433 -10.81 -28.21 -25.12
CA ILE A 433 -11.60 -27.00 -25.34
C ILE A 433 -13.05 -27.31 -24.96
N ALA A 434 -13.63 -26.53 -24.03
CA ALA A 434 -14.99 -26.67 -23.53
C ALA A 434 -15.58 -25.32 -23.09
N GLN A 435 -16.87 -25.26 -22.73
CA GLN A 435 -17.50 -24.00 -22.27
C GLN A 435 -17.27 -23.69 -20.80
N SER A 436 -17.05 -24.70 -19.95
CA SER A 436 -16.79 -24.50 -18.52
C SER A 436 -15.97 -25.65 -17.93
N ALA A 437 -15.37 -25.42 -16.77
CA ALA A 437 -14.63 -26.45 -16.03
C ALA A 437 -15.52 -27.66 -15.66
N ASP A 438 -16.78 -27.42 -15.30
CA ASP A 438 -17.75 -28.47 -14.94
C ASP A 438 -18.06 -29.41 -16.11
N GLU A 439 -17.98 -28.91 -17.35
CA GLU A 439 -18.19 -29.74 -18.52
C GLU A 439 -17.09 -30.80 -18.68
N VAL A 440 -15.86 -30.43 -18.34
CA VAL A 440 -14.64 -31.24 -18.51
C VAL A 440 -14.47 -32.25 -17.37
N LYS A 441 -15.07 -31.99 -16.20
CA LYS A 441 -15.07 -32.90 -15.04
C LYS A 441 -15.93 -34.16 -15.22
N ARG A 442 -16.76 -34.23 -16.26
CA ARG A 442 -17.62 -35.39 -16.58
C ARG A 442 -16.82 -36.58 -17.09
#